data_AF-A0A7S2UDH3-F1
#
_entry.id   AF-A0A7S2UDH3-F1
#
_cell.length_a   1.000
_cell.length_b   1.000
_cell.length_c   1.000
_cell.angle_alpha   90.00
_cell.angle_beta   90.00
_cell.angle_gamma   90.00
#
_symmetry.space_group_name_H-M   'P 1'
#
loop_
_entity.id
_entity.type
_entity.pdbx_description
1 polymer ?
#
loop_
_entity_poly.entity_id
_entity_poly.type
_entity_poly.pdbx_seq_one_letter_code
_entity_poly.pdbx_strand_id
1 'polypeptide(L)'
;VCPKTGDTALHWACIGRPPLHSIQALAPKQAHLFNHKHVYPLHVACDYRASPEVLGELTRTFPDAAGTVDATGRYPIYTILTSSHLITDRLVQSVEAIID
;
A
#
# COMPACT_ATOMS: atom_id res chain seq x y z
N VAL A 1 -8.06 10.20 11.82
CA VAL A 1 -6.63 9.84 11.86
C VAL A 1 -6.24 9.57 13.30
N CYS A 2 -5.45 8.53 13.58
CA CYS A 2 -4.95 8.23 14.92
C CYS A 2 -3.92 9.30 15.35
N PRO A 3 -4.12 10.03 16.47
CA PRO A 3 -3.18 11.08 16.88
C PRO A 3 -1.78 10.58 17.25
N LYS A 4 -1.64 9.30 17.64
CA LYS A 4 -0.35 8.73 18.04
C LYS A 4 0.52 8.33 16.85
N THR A 5 -0.09 7.71 15.84
CA THR A 5 0.66 7.10 14.73
C THR A 5 0.48 7.83 13.40
N GLY A 6 -0.58 8.64 13.26
CA GLY A 6 -0.99 9.20 11.98
C GLY A 6 -1.76 8.20 11.11
N ASP A 7 -2.05 7.00 11.60
CA ASP A 7 -2.75 5.98 10.81
C ASP A 7 -4.20 6.39 10.54
N THR A 8 -4.61 6.26 9.30
CA THR A 8 -6.02 6.41 8.86
C THR A 8 -6.80 5.11 9.07
N ALA A 9 -8.13 5.16 8.90
CA ALA A 9 -8.94 3.95 8.95
C ALA A 9 -8.50 2.93 7.88
N LEU A 10 -8.03 3.40 6.73
CA LEU A 10 -7.52 2.55 5.65
C LEU A 10 -6.23 1.82 6.03
N HIS A 11 -5.33 2.43 6.81
CA HIS A 11 -4.13 1.73 7.32
C HIS A 11 -4.54 0.53 8.17
N TRP A 12 -5.44 0.74 9.13
CA TRP A 12 -5.94 -0.33 10.00
C TRP A 12 -6.71 -1.40 9.23
N ALA A 13 -7.48 -1.00 8.22
CA ALA A 13 -8.16 -1.95 7.35
C ALA A 13 -7.16 -2.90 6.69
N CYS A 14 -6.06 -2.40 6.12
CA CYS A 14 -5.04 -3.19 5.43
C CYS A 14 -4.36 -4.25 6.32
N ILE A 15 -4.28 -4.03 7.63
CA ILE A 15 -3.73 -5.00 8.60
C ILE A 15 -4.61 -6.26 8.70
N GLY A 16 -5.93 -6.10 8.60
CA GLY A 16 -6.91 -7.13 8.94
C GLY A 16 -7.38 -8.02 7.80
N ARG A 17 -6.66 -8.10 6.67
CA ARG A 17 -7.15 -8.74 5.41
C ARG A 17 -8.58 -8.29 5.07
N PRO A 18 -8.77 -6.99 4.82
CA PRO A 18 -10.09 -6.40 4.71
C PRO A 18 -10.79 -6.92 3.45
N PRO A 19 -12.12 -7.11 3.47
CA PRO A 19 -12.86 -7.39 2.24
C PRO A 19 -12.70 -6.22 1.27
N LEU A 20 -12.62 -6.52 -0.02
CA LEU A 20 -12.37 -5.53 -1.09
C LEU A 20 -13.31 -4.33 -1.02
N HIS A 21 -14.59 -4.55 -0.69
CA HIS A 21 -15.58 -3.48 -0.58
C HIS A 21 -15.20 -2.42 0.47
N SER A 22 -14.62 -2.83 1.60
CA SER A 22 -14.15 -1.90 2.63
C SER A 22 -12.99 -1.03 2.11
N ILE A 23 -12.11 -1.60 1.30
CA ILE A 23 -11.03 -0.87 0.64
C ILE A 23 -11.59 0.12 -0.38
N GLN A 24 -12.52 -0.32 -1.24
CA GLN A 24 -13.16 0.54 -2.24
C GLN A 24 -13.88 1.75 -1.63
N ALA A 25 -14.50 1.56 -0.47
CA ALA A 25 -15.20 2.65 0.24
C ALA A 25 -14.24 3.70 0.83
N LEU A 26 -13.04 3.28 1.25
CA LEU A 26 -12.09 4.12 1.99
C LEU A 26 -10.97 4.68 1.11
N ALA A 27 -10.51 3.92 0.10
CA ALA A 27 -9.36 4.24 -0.74
C ALA A 27 -9.47 5.61 -1.42
N PRO A 28 -10.59 6.01 -2.06
CA PRO A 28 -10.68 7.30 -2.74
C PRO A 28 -10.41 8.51 -1.83
N LYS A 29 -10.65 8.34 -0.52
CA LYS A 29 -10.50 9.41 0.47
C LYS A 29 -9.18 9.34 1.24
N GLN A 30 -8.51 8.18 1.26
CA GLN A 30 -7.45 7.91 2.23
C GLN A 30 -6.20 7.26 1.64
N ALA A 31 -6.21 6.79 0.39
CA ALA A 31 -5.06 6.09 -0.21
C ALA A 31 -3.81 6.98 -0.36
N HIS A 32 -4.00 8.29 -0.55
CA HIS A 32 -2.95 9.30 -0.66
C HIS A 32 -2.45 9.83 0.70
N LEU A 33 -3.02 9.37 1.81
CA LEU A 33 -2.63 9.82 3.15
C LEU A 33 -1.60 8.86 3.73
N PHE A 34 -0.41 9.35 4.04
CA PHE A 34 0.59 8.61 4.78
C PHE A 34 0.57 8.97 6.27
N ASN A 35 1.06 8.06 7.12
CA ASN A 35 1.12 8.24 8.57
C ASN A 35 2.40 9.01 9.03
N HIS A 36 2.63 9.16 10.33
CA HIS A 36 3.81 9.91 10.84
C HIS A 36 5.17 9.30 10.44
N LYS A 37 5.20 8.07 9.93
CA LYS A 37 6.39 7.38 9.41
C LYS A 37 6.45 7.38 7.88
N HIS A 38 5.66 8.21 7.22
CA HIS A 38 5.54 8.28 5.76
C HIS A 38 5.12 6.94 5.12
N VAL A 39 4.44 6.10 5.90
CA VAL A 39 3.90 4.82 5.43
C VAL A 39 2.53 5.11 4.84
N TYR A 40 2.33 4.75 3.57
CA TYR A 40 1.01 4.75 2.93
C TYR A 40 0.24 3.46 3.22
N PRO A 41 -1.09 3.42 3.04
CA PRO A 41 -1.87 2.20 3.16
C PRO A 41 -1.37 1.06 2.25
N LEU A 42 -0.81 1.40 1.09
CA LEU A 42 -0.20 0.42 0.19
C LEU A 42 1.00 -0.30 0.83
N HIS A 43 1.85 0.41 1.60
CA HIS A 43 2.94 -0.22 2.36
C HIS A 43 2.40 -1.24 3.34
N VAL A 44 1.36 -0.87 4.11
CA VAL A 44 0.72 -1.75 5.08
C VAL A 44 0.09 -2.96 4.39
N ALA A 45 -0.61 -2.76 3.28
CA ALA A 45 -1.21 -3.85 2.52
C ALA A 45 -0.17 -4.85 2.01
N CYS A 46 0.99 -4.36 1.55
CA CYS A 46 2.12 -5.20 1.17
C CYS A 46 2.73 -5.94 2.37
N ASP A 47 2.99 -5.24 3.48
CA ASP A 47 3.55 -5.80 4.72
C ASP A 47 2.70 -6.95 5.28
N TYR A 48 1.37 -6.79 5.22
CA TYR A 48 0.40 -7.77 5.73
C TYR A 48 -0.11 -8.76 4.65
N ARG A 49 0.49 -8.76 3.45
CA ARG A 49 0.17 -9.66 2.35
C ARG A 49 -1.33 -9.65 2.00
N ALA A 50 -1.88 -8.46 1.79
CA ALA A 50 -3.24 -8.29 1.29
C ALA A 50 -3.43 -8.98 -0.07
N SER A 51 -4.69 -9.25 -0.44
CA SER A 51 -4.99 -9.95 -1.68
C SER A 51 -4.61 -9.12 -2.92
N PRO A 52 -4.33 -9.75 -4.07
CA PRO A 52 -4.02 -9.02 -5.31
C PRO A 52 -5.10 -7.99 -5.71
N GLU A 53 -6.36 -8.27 -5.41
CA GLU A 53 -7.47 -7.35 -5.67
C GLU A 53 -7.37 -6.09 -4.80
N VAL A 54 -7.01 -6.23 -3.52
CA VAL A 54 -6.79 -5.10 -2.60
C VAL A 54 -5.59 -4.27 -3.03
N LEU A 55 -4.48 -4.93 -3.37
CA LEU A 55 -3.29 -4.26 -3.87
C LEU A 55 -3.59 -3.52 -5.18
N GLY A 56 -4.29 -4.16 -6.11
CA GLY A 56 -4.71 -3.56 -7.37
C GLY A 56 -5.63 -2.34 -7.17
N GLU A 57 -6.57 -2.42 -6.22
CA GLU A 57 -7.46 -1.30 -5.91
C GLU A 57 -6.72 -0.10 -5.29
N LEU A 58 -5.80 -0.35 -4.36
CA LEU A 58 -4.98 0.70 -3.74
C LEU A 58 -4.06 1.36 -4.77
N THR A 59 -3.35 0.58 -5.58
CA THR A 59 -2.46 1.08 -6.65
C THR A 59 -3.25 1.85 -7.70
N ARG A 60 -4.44 1.38 -8.10
CA ARG A 60 -5.30 2.09 -9.07
C ARG A 60 -5.80 3.42 -8.51
N THR A 61 -6.08 3.48 -7.20
CA THR A 61 -6.63 4.68 -6.57
C THR A 61 -5.55 5.75 -6.34
N PHE A 62 -4.34 5.34 -5.98
CA PHE A 62 -3.21 6.24 -5.79
C PHE A 62 -1.89 5.57 -6.21
N PRO A 63 -1.52 5.66 -7.50
CA PRO A 63 -0.37 4.95 -8.06
C PRO A 63 0.96 5.46 -7.54
N ASP A 64 1.07 6.76 -7.23
CA ASP A 64 2.31 7.41 -6.77
C ASP A 64 2.88 6.76 -5.50
N ALA A 65 2.03 6.17 -4.65
CA ALA A 65 2.49 5.44 -3.46
C ALA A 65 3.42 4.26 -3.81
N ALA A 66 3.26 3.62 -4.97
CA ALA A 66 4.11 2.49 -5.39
C ALA A 66 5.58 2.92 -5.58
N GLY A 67 5.80 4.15 -6.01
CA GLY A 67 7.12 4.75 -6.24
C GLY A 67 7.62 5.62 -5.10
N THR A 68 6.94 5.64 -3.95
CA THR A 68 7.33 6.48 -2.81
C THR A 68 7.81 5.61 -1.66
N VAL A 69 9.00 5.91 -1.13
CA VAL A 69 9.54 5.24 0.04
C VAL A 69 8.97 5.77 1.36
N ASP A 70 8.87 4.90 2.36
CA ASP A 70 8.60 5.29 3.74
C ASP A 70 9.79 6.03 4.40
N ALA A 71 9.64 6.44 5.67
CA ALA A 71 10.70 7.13 6.41
C ALA A 71 11.98 6.30 6.64
N THR A 72 11.95 4.99 6.34
CA THR A 72 13.11 4.10 6.41
C THR A 72 13.72 3.81 5.03
N GLY A 73 13.22 4.46 3.97
CA GLY A 73 13.70 4.24 2.60
C GLY A 73 13.13 2.98 1.95
N ARG A 74 12.05 2.40 2.47
CA ARG A 74 11.44 1.18 1.92
C ARG A 74 10.26 1.52 1.03
N TYR A 75 10.27 1.00 -0.19
CA TYR A 75 9.11 1.00 -1.07
C TYR A 75 8.03 0.03 -0.55
N PRO A 76 6.75 0.21 -0.92
CA PRO A 76 5.70 -0.73 -0.52
C PRO A 76 5.99 -2.18 -0.92
N ILE A 77 6.54 -2.39 -2.11
CA ILE A 77 6.81 -3.73 -2.67
C ILE A 77 7.99 -4.45 -1.99
N TYR A 78 8.81 -3.73 -1.22
CA TYR A 78 10.03 -4.28 -0.59
C TYR A 78 9.74 -5.51 0.28
N THR A 79 8.65 -5.50 1.05
CA THR A 79 8.29 -6.61 1.94
C THR A 79 7.75 -7.83 1.18
N ILE A 80 7.19 -7.63 -0.02
CA ILE A 80 6.72 -8.72 -0.89
C ILE A 80 7.92 -9.46 -1.52
N LEU A 81 8.93 -8.71 -1.98
CA LEU A 81 10.12 -9.27 -2.64
C LEU A 81 11.06 -10.00 -1.68
N THR A 82 11.21 -9.52 -0.45
CA THR A 82 12.05 -10.17 0.59
C THR A 82 11.42 -11.45 1.17
N SER A 83 10.15 -11.73 0.84
CA SER A 83 9.34 -12.82 1.39
C SER A 83 9.11 -14.02 0.45
N SER A 84 9.64 -13.96 -0.79
CA SER A 84 9.61 -15.00 -1.83
C SER A 84 8.25 -15.32 -2.49
N HIS A 85 8.22 -15.11 -3.81
CA HIS A 85 7.40 -15.76 -4.86
C HIS A 85 5.86 -15.72 -4.77
N LEU A 86 5.27 -14.54 -5.05
CA LEU A 86 4.03 -14.33 -5.82
C LEU A 86 3.62 -12.88 -5.60
N ILE A 87 3.55 -12.07 -6.67
CA ILE A 87 2.56 -11.01 -6.94
C ILE A 87 3.09 -10.17 -8.12
N THR A 88 2.67 -10.63 -9.30
CA THR A 88 2.27 -9.90 -10.51
C THR A 88 3.16 -8.81 -11.10
N ASP A 89 3.58 -9.06 -12.35
CA ASP A 89 4.17 -8.15 -13.33
C ASP A 89 3.55 -6.73 -13.36
N ARG A 90 2.28 -6.55 -12.99
CA ARG A 90 1.63 -5.23 -12.98
C ARG A 90 2.19 -4.25 -11.95
N LEU A 91 2.54 -4.71 -10.74
CA LEU A 91 3.12 -3.85 -9.71
C LEU A 91 4.61 -3.63 -9.98
N VAL A 92 5.30 -4.65 -10.50
CA VAL A 92 6.69 -4.55 -10.96
C VAL A 92 6.82 -3.58 -12.14
N GLN A 93 6.01 -3.69 -13.20
CA GLN A 93 6.03 -2.76 -14.34
C GLN A 93 5.68 -1.32 -13.95
N SER A 94 4.75 -1.14 -13.02
CA SER A 94 4.43 0.21 -12.52
C SER A 94 5.60 0.81 -11.73
N VAL A 95 6.44 -0.02 -11.10
CA VAL A 95 7.63 0.44 -10.37
C VAL A 95 8.83 0.58 -11.29
N GLU A 96 9.09 -0.37 -12.22
CA GLU A 96 10.14 -0.27 -13.26
C GLU A 96 10.00 1.02 -14.08
N ALA A 97 8.76 1.39 -14.45
CA ALA A 97 8.49 2.66 -15.13
C ALA A 97 8.73 3.92 -14.28
N ILE A 98 8.95 3.78 -12.96
CA ILE A 98 9.27 4.88 -12.03
C ILE A 98 10.78 4.94 -11.74
N ILE A 99 11.53 3.86 -11.96
CA ILE A 99 12.99 3.80 -11.75
C ILE A 99 13.81 4.12 -13.02
N ASP A 100 13.16 4.32 -14.17
CA ASP A 100 13.74 4.87 -15.40
C ASP A 100 13.56 6.41 -15.48
#